data_AF-A0A1B6DBB3-F1
#
_entry.id   AF-A0A1B6DBB3-F1
#
_cell.length_a   1.000
_cell.length_b   1.000
_cell.length_c   1.000
_cell.angle_alpha   90.00
_cell.angle_beta   90.00
_cell.angle_gamma   90.00
#
_symmetry.space_group_name_H-M   'P 1'
#
loop_
_entity.id
_entity.type
_entity.pdbx_description
1 polymer ?
#
loop_
_entity_poly.entity_id
_entity_poly.type
_entity_poly.pdbx_seq_one_letter_code
_entity_poly.pdbx_strand_id
1 'polypeptide(L)'
;PFGSVHEVDIKMQKQTKEPLQCVQVFGRKKTATAVAYCRRGSGNLRVNGRPLEMVEPRVLQYKLQEPILLLGKERFSGVDIRVRVNGGGHVAQIYAIRQAISKALVAFYQKYIDEASKKEIKDILIQYDRTLLVADPRRCEPKKFGGPGARARYQKSYR
;
A
#
# COMPACT_ATOMS: atom_id res chain seq x y z
N PRO A 1 -56.73 -20.13 -35.78
CA PRO A 1 -55.47 -20.51 -36.45
C PRO A 1 -54.42 -19.39 -36.31
N PHE A 2 -53.69 -19.41 -35.19
CA PHE A 2 -52.28 -19.83 -35.10
C PHE A 2 -51.29 -18.71 -35.46
N GLY A 3 -50.51 -18.26 -34.48
CA GLY A 3 -49.20 -17.66 -34.74
C GLY A 3 -48.87 -16.33 -34.05
N SER A 4 -48.91 -16.29 -32.72
CA SER A 4 -47.96 -15.48 -31.94
C SER A 4 -46.56 -16.04 -32.14
N VAL A 5 -45.55 -15.26 -32.52
CA VAL A 5 -44.18 -15.44 -32.00
C VAL A 5 -43.22 -14.33 -32.46
N HIS A 6 -42.57 -13.73 -31.47
CA HIS A 6 -41.18 -13.24 -31.54
C HIS A 6 -40.93 -11.83 -32.08
N GLU A 7 -41.64 -10.85 -31.55
CA GLU A 7 -40.97 -9.61 -31.15
C GLU A 7 -40.25 -9.92 -29.82
N VAL A 8 -39.10 -10.59 -29.92
CA VAL A 8 -38.31 -10.96 -28.75
C VAL A 8 -37.71 -9.68 -28.20
N ASP A 9 -38.27 -9.24 -27.08
CA ASP A 9 -37.67 -8.36 -26.10
C ASP A 9 -36.15 -8.65 -25.96
N ILE A 10 -35.32 -7.94 -26.72
CA ILE A 10 -33.93 -7.71 -26.35
C ILE A 10 -33.97 -6.65 -25.26
N LYS A 11 -34.50 -7.05 -24.09
CA LYS A 11 -34.23 -6.37 -22.83
C LYS A 11 -32.76 -6.58 -22.56
N MET A 12 -31.97 -5.67 -23.12
CA MET A 12 -30.59 -5.43 -22.80
C MET A 12 -30.52 -5.29 -21.28
N GLN A 13 -30.18 -6.38 -20.59
CA GLN A 13 -29.95 -6.39 -19.16
C GLN A 13 -28.79 -5.43 -18.92
N LYS A 14 -29.13 -4.18 -18.59
CA LYS A 14 -28.22 -3.22 -18.02
C LYS A 14 -27.83 -3.81 -16.67
N GLN A 15 -26.77 -4.63 -16.65
CA GLN A 15 -26.19 -5.15 -15.42
C GLN A 15 -25.85 -3.93 -14.57
N THR A 16 -26.67 -3.70 -13.54
CA THR A 16 -26.41 -2.72 -12.50
C THR A 16 -25.11 -3.16 -11.82
N LYS A 17 -23.99 -2.57 -12.25
CA LYS A 17 -22.68 -2.82 -11.65
C LYS A 17 -22.79 -2.48 -10.17
N GLU A 18 -22.69 -3.49 -9.31
CA GLU A 18 -22.60 -3.26 -7.87
C GLU A 18 -21.47 -2.25 -7.58
N PRO A 19 -21.65 -1.35 -6.60
CA PRO A 19 -20.64 -0.35 -6.29
C PRO A 19 -19.33 -1.04 -5.94
N LEU A 20 -18.26 -0.69 -6.66
CA LEU A 20 -16.94 -1.28 -6.46
C LEU A 20 -16.49 -1.05 -5.01
N GLN A 21 -16.38 -2.14 -4.24
CA GLN A 21 -15.80 -2.11 -2.91
C GLN A 21 -14.30 -1.83 -3.03
N CYS A 22 -13.91 -0.57 -2.92
CA CYS A 22 -12.53 -0.14 -3.02
C CYS A 22 -12.13 0.87 -1.93
N VAL A 23 -10.86 0.80 -1.56
CA VAL A 23 -10.20 1.72 -0.64
C VAL A 23 -8.88 2.17 -1.24
N GLN A 24 -8.60 3.47 -1.13
CA GLN A 24 -7.32 4.04 -1.52
C GLN A 24 -6.62 4.62 -0.30
N VAL A 25 -5.37 4.22 -0.08
CA VAL A 25 -4.53 4.70 1.02
C VAL A 25 -3.13 4.99 0.54
N PHE A 26 -2.35 5.68 1.39
CA PHE A 26 -0.97 6.00 1.09
C PHE A 26 0.00 5.62 2.22
N GLY A 27 1.20 5.18 1.83
CA GLY A 27 2.39 5.01 2.66
C GLY A 27 3.46 6.03 2.28
N ARG A 28 4.25 6.49 3.26
CA ARG A 28 5.28 7.52 3.04
C ARG A 28 6.54 7.22 3.83
N LYS A 29 7.69 7.32 3.15
CA LYS A 29 9.02 7.29 3.78
C LYS A 29 9.93 8.27 3.05
N LYS A 30 10.53 9.22 3.77
CA LYS A 30 11.29 10.32 3.15
C LYS A 30 10.45 10.97 2.02
N THR A 31 10.98 11.08 0.83
CA THR A 31 10.27 11.62 -0.34
C THR A 31 9.50 10.56 -1.13
N ALA A 32 9.61 9.27 -0.78
CA ALA A 32 8.86 8.21 -1.43
C ALA A 32 7.39 8.21 -0.97
N THR A 33 6.48 8.15 -1.93
CA THR A 33 5.05 8.01 -1.72
C THR A 33 4.55 6.77 -2.46
N ALA A 34 3.87 5.89 -1.72
CA ALA A 34 3.23 4.70 -2.27
C ALA A 34 1.72 4.83 -2.09
N VAL A 35 0.97 4.72 -3.17
CA VAL A 35 -0.48 4.77 -3.18
C VAL A 35 -0.99 3.35 -3.45
N ALA A 36 -1.67 2.76 -2.48
CA ALA A 36 -2.27 1.45 -2.59
C ALA A 36 -3.77 1.56 -2.88
N TYR A 37 -4.19 0.89 -3.93
CA TYR A 37 -5.58 0.72 -4.31
C TYR A 37 -5.99 -0.72 -3.99
N CYS A 38 -6.84 -0.87 -2.99
CA CYS A 38 -7.36 -2.15 -2.52
C CYS A 38 -8.78 -2.31 -3.03
N ARG A 39 -9.07 -3.45 -3.64
CA ARG A 39 -10.41 -3.85 -4.08
C ARG A 39 -10.69 -5.28 -3.65
N ARG A 40 -11.96 -5.65 -3.54
CA ARG A 40 -12.33 -7.07 -3.37
C ARG A 40 -11.85 -7.87 -4.59
N GLY A 41 -11.23 -9.02 -4.36
CA GLY A 41 -10.53 -9.76 -5.41
C GLY A 41 -10.03 -11.13 -4.96
N SER A 42 -9.02 -11.65 -5.67
CA SER A 42 -8.51 -13.02 -5.52
C SER A 42 -7.10 -13.08 -4.92
N GLY A 43 -6.62 -12.02 -4.27
CA GLY A 43 -5.31 -12.00 -3.63
C GLY A 43 -4.17 -11.48 -4.51
N ASN A 44 -4.46 -10.76 -5.60
CA ASN A 44 -3.41 -10.28 -6.50
C ASN A 44 -2.72 -9.03 -5.94
N LEU A 45 -1.44 -9.15 -5.55
CA LEU A 45 -0.59 -8.03 -5.13
C LEU A 45 0.38 -7.62 -6.25
N ARG A 46 0.26 -6.37 -6.71
CA ARG A 46 1.13 -5.80 -7.76
C ARG A 46 1.68 -4.44 -7.36
N VAL A 47 2.95 -4.19 -7.64
CA VAL A 47 3.63 -2.91 -7.43
C VAL A 47 4.10 -2.39 -8.80
N ASN A 48 3.66 -1.20 -9.19
CA ASN A 48 3.98 -0.59 -10.50
C ASN A 48 3.74 -1.54 -11.69
N GLY A 49 2.69 -2.38 -11.60
CA GLY A 49 2.34 -3.36 -12.63
C GLY A 49 3.13 -4.67 -12.58
N ARG A 50 4.13 -4.80 -11.72
CA ARG A 50 4.93 -6.03 -11.53
C ARG A 50 4.49 -6.79 -10.28
N PRO A 51 4.72 -8.11 -10.18
CA PRO A 51 4.46 -8.86 -8.95
C PRO A 51 5.41 -8.43 -7.83
N LEU A 52 5.01 -8.72 -6.59
CA LEU A 52 5.72 -8.32 -5.38
C LEU A 52 7.19 -8.77 -5.33
N GLU A 53 7.45 -9.99 -5.81
CA GLU A 53 8.76 -10.66 -5.84
C GLU A 53 9.74 -10.05 -6.84
N MET A 54 9.24 -9.26 -7.80
CA MET A 54 10.08 -8.61 -8.81
C MET A 54 10.47 -7.18 -8.39
N VAL A 55 10.09 -6.74 -7.20
CA VAL A 55 10.50 -5.43 -6.67
C VAL A 55 11.97 -5.49 -6.24
N GLU A 56 12.74 -4.52 -6.71
CA GLU A 56 14.16 -4.36 -6.36
C GLU A 56 14.36 -3.36 -5.22
N PRO A 57 15.40 -3.52 -4.38
CA PRO A 57 16.40 -4.60 -4.34
C PRO A 57 15.92 -5.89 -3.67
N ARG A 58 16.44 -7.04 -4.13
CA ARG A 58 16.10 -8.38 -3.61
C ARG A 58 16.40 -8.56 -2.12
N VAL A 59 17.45 -7.92 -1.62
CA VAL A 59 17.89 -7.99 -0.21
C VAL A 59 16.79 -7.55 0.75
N LEU A 60 15.93 -6.62 0.33
CA LEU A 60 14.87 -6.06 1.18
C LEU A 60 13.48 -6.65 0.88
N GLN A 61 13.39 -7.72 0.09
CA GLN A 61 12.11 -8.35 -0.22
C GLN A 61 11.38 -8.88 1.02
N TYR A 62 12.12 -9.43 1.99
CA TYR A 62 11.54 -9.85 3.26
C TYR A 62 10.81 -8.70 3.97
N LYS A 63 11.38 -7.48 3.94
CA LYS A 63 10.72 -6.28 4.51
C LYS A 63 9.39 -5.96 3.83
N LEU A 64 9.27 -6.27 2.56
CA LEU A 64 8.07 -6.00 1.78
C LEU A 64 6.99 -7.07 2.02
N GLN A 65 7.40 -8.31 2.30
CA GLN A 65 6.51 -9.45 2.61
C GLN A 65 6.08 -9.54 4.09
N GLU A 66 6.77 -8.87 5.01
CA GLU A 66 6.41 -8.82 6.44
C GLU A 66 4.92 -8.69 6.74
N PRO A 67 4.15 -7.73 6.18
CA PRO A 67 2.72 -7.62 6.49
C PRO A 67 1.90 -8.84 6.04
N ILE A 68 2.34 -9.56 5.01
CA ILE A 68 1.70 -10.78 4.51
C ILE A 68 2.05 -11.96 5.41
N LEU A 69 3.31 -12.05 5.84
CA LEU A 69 3.78 -13.12 6.72
C LEU A 69 3.17 -13.00 8.12
N LEU A 70 3.04 -11.78 8.66
CA LEU A 70 2.49 -11.53 10.00
C LEU A 70 0.99 -11.81 10.10
N LEU A 71 0.23 -11.49 9.05
CA LEU A 71 -1.23 -11.59 9.08
C LEU A 71 -1.76 -12.88 8.44
N GLY A 72 -0.90 -13.63 7.76
CA GLY A 72 -1.25 -14.82 6.99
C GLY A 72 -1.85 -14.50 5.62
N LYS A 73 -1.65 -15.41 4.66
CA LYS A 73 -2.16 -15.26 3.28
C LYS A 73 -3.70 -15.26 3.21
N GLU A 74 -4.36 -15.87 4.19
CA GLU A 74 -5.82 -15.99 4.23
C GLU A 74 -6.51 -14.62 4.23
N ARG A 75 -6.01 -13.68 5.06
CA ARG A 75 -6.56 -12.32 5.14
C ARG A 75 -6.34 -11.50 3.85
N PHE A 76 -5.37 -11.89 3.03
CA PHE A 76 -5.10 -11.27 1.72
C PHE A 76 -5.83 -11.94 0.56
N SER A 77 -6.29 -13.19 0.70
CA SER A 77 -6.92 -13.95 -0.38
C SER A 77 -8.20 -13.29 -0.95
N GLY A 78 -8.94 -12.54 -0.13
CA GLY A 78 -10.16 -11.85 -0.55
C GLY A 78 -9.97 -10.45 -1.15
N VAL A 79 -8.72 -9.97 -1.27
CA VAL A 79 -8.42 -8.59 -1.71
C VAL A 79 -7.32 -8.54 -2.77
N ASP A 80 -7.53 -7.74 -3.81
CA ASP A 80 -6.49 -7.37 -4.77
C ASP A 80 -5.91 -6.02 -4.39
N ILE A 81 -4.59 -5.92 -4.33
CA ILE A 81 -3.88 -4.67 -4.00
C ILE A 81 -2.98 -4.27 -5.15
N ARG A 82 -3.24 -3.09 -5.72
CA ARG A 82 -2.38 -2.45 -6.72
C ARG A 82 -1.69 -1.24 -6.10
N VAL A 83 -0.37 -1.26 -6.05
CA VAL A 83 0.43 -0.17 -5.48
C VAL A 83 1.14 0.58 -6.60
N ARG A 84 1.01 1.91 -6.61
CA ARG A 84 1.82 2.82 -7.43
C ARG A 84 2.79 3.58 -6.53
N VAL A 85 4.06 3.64 -6.90
CA VAL A 85 5.11 4.24 -6.07
C VAL A 85 5.94 5.21 -6.87
N ASN A 86 6.08 6.42 -6.35
CA ASN A 86 6.85 7.50 -6.97
C ASN A 86 7.77 8.19 -5.93
N GLY A 87 8.89 8.72 -6.41
CA GLY A 87 9.85 9.51 -5.62
C GLY A 87 10.73 8.68 -4.67
N GLY A 88 11.61 9.38 -3.93
CA GLY A 88 12.57 8.75 -3.02
C GLY A 88 13.65 7.93 -3.72
N GLY A 89 14.14 6.91 -3.03
CA GLY A 89 15.06 5.91 -3.57
C GLY A 89 14.63 4.51 -3.13
N HIS A 90 15.27 3.46 -3.66
CA HIS A 90 14.79 2.07 -3.56
C HIS A 90 14.42 1.64 -2.14
N VAL A 91 15.29 1.89 -1.14
CA VAL A 91 15.03 1.54 0.25
C VAL A 91 13.78 2.27 0.78
N ALA A 92 13.70 3.58 0.57
CA ALA A 92 12.55 4.37 1.04
C ALA A 92 11.25 3.94 0.36
N GLN A 93 11.30 3.58 -0.93
CA GLN A 93 10.15 3.05 -1.66
C GLN A 93 9.64 1.74 -1.06
N ILE A 94 10.53 0.81 -0.70
CA ILE A 94 10.15 -0.46 -0.04
C ILE A 94 9.40 -0.20 1.27
N TYR A 95 9.91 0.68 2.13
CA TYR A 95 9.22 1.03 3.38
C TYR A 95 7.88 1.73 3.13
N ALA A 96 7.76 2.54 2.08
CA ALA A 96 6.49 3.17 1.71
C ALA A 96 5.47 2.13 1.21
N ILE A 97 5.89 1.17 0.38
CA ILE A 97 5.04 0.07 -0.12
C ILE A 97 4.55 -0.78 1.04
N ARG A 98 5.47 -1.23 1.89
CA ARG A 98 5.20 -2.01 3.10
C ARG A 98 4.12 -1.33 3.95
N GLN A 99 4.27 -0.04 4.22
CA GLN A 99 3.29 0.75 4.97
C GLN A 99 1.93 0.88 4.23
N ALA A 100 1.96 1.07 2.91
CA ALA A 100 0.74 1.21 2.12
C ALA A 100 -0.09 -0.09 2.11
N ILE A 101 0.55 -1.25 2.00
CA ILE A 101 -0.12 -2.57 2.04
C ILE A 101 -0.79 -2.79 3.40
N SER A 102 -0.08 -2.55 4.50
CA SER A 102 -0.64 -2.68 5.86
C SER A 102 -1.85 -1.78 6.08
N LYS A 103 -1.75 -0.50 5.71
CA LYS A 103 -2.87 0.45 5.82
C LYS A 103 -4.05 0.05 4.93
N ALA A 104 -3.78 -0.49 3.74
CA ALA A 104 -4.81 -0.82 2.78
C ALA A 104 -5.72 -1.92 3.31
N LEU A 105 -5.13 -2.92 3.96
CA LEU A 105 -5.88 -3.99 4.59
C LEU A 105 -6.71 -3.48 5.78
N VAL A 106 -6.08 -2.73 6.70
CA VAL A 106 -6.78 -2.16 7.87
C VAL A 106 -7.97 -1.28 7.44
N ALA A 107 -7.78 -0.43 6.43
CA ALA A 107 -8.82 0.46 5.94
C ALA A 107 -9.93 -0.31 5.18
N PHE A 108 -9.59 -1.40 4.49
CA PHE A 108 -10.57 -2.27 3.84
C PHE A 108 -11.46 -2.98 4.87
N TYR A 109 -10.85 -3.60 5.89
CA TYR A 109 -11.59 -4.26 6.97
C TYR A 109 -12.47 -3.27 7.74
N GLN A 110 -11.95 -2.07 8.03
CA GLN A 110 -12.73 -1.01 8.69
C GLN A 110 -13.98 -0.61 7.90
N LYS A 111 -13.93 -0.62 6.56
CA LYS A 111 -15.02 -0.12 5.72
C LYS A 111 -16.04 -1.20 5.34
N TYR A 112 -15.61 -2.45 5.16
CA TYR A 112 -16.42 -3.48 4.49
C TYR A 112 -16.60 -4.79 5.26
N ILE A 113 -15.91 -4.99 6.39
CA ILE A 113 -15.99 -6.25 7.14
C ILE A 113 -16.51 -5.96 8.56
N ASP A 114 -15.64 -5.64 9.51
CA ASP A 114 -16.03 -5.37 10.89
C ASP A 114 -14.90 -4.68 11.68
N GLU A 115 -15.25 -4.03 12.80
CA GLU A 115 -14.29 -3.32 13.64
C GLU A 115 -13.42 -4.24 14.52
N ALA A 116 -13.91 -5.43 14.87
CA ALA A 116 -13.17 -6.36 15.74
C ALA A 116 -11.98 -6.96 14.98
N SER A 117 -12.20 -7.50 13.78
CA SER A 117 -11.14 -8.01 12.89
C SER A 117 -10.12 -6.93 12.54
N LYS A 118 -10.59 -5.68 12.33
CA LYS A 118 -9.70 -4.53 12.11
C LYS A 118 -8.79 -4.31 13.32
N LYS A 119 -9.32 -4.38 14.54
CA LYS A 119 -8.55 -4.18 15.77
C LYS A 119 -7.48 -5.26 15.93
N GLU A 120 -7.83 -6.53 15.70
CA GLU A 120 -6.86 -7.63 15.71
C GLU A 120 -5.69 -7.39 14.74
N ILE A 121 -5.99 -7.08 13.47
CA ILE A 121 -4.97 -6.81 12.45
C ILE A 121 -4.09 -5.64 12.87
N LYS A 122 -4.71 -4.58 13.37
CA LYS A 122 -4.01 -3.37 13.81
C LYS A 122 -3.07 -3.68 14.97
N ASP A 123 -3.52 -4.44 15.96
CA ASP A 123 -2.73 -4.74 17.16
C ASP A 123 -1.52 -5.62 16.83
N ILE A 124 -1.69 -6.66 15.99
CA ILE A 124 -0.59 -7.50 15.49
C ILE A 124 0.46 -6.65 14.76
N LEU A 125 0.02 -5.75 13.86
CA LEU A 125 0.93 -4.90 13.09
C LEU A 125 1.68 -3.90 13.99
N ILE A 126 0.99 -3.29 14.97
CA ILE A 126 1.60 -2.32 15.88
C ILE A 126 2.61 -3.00 16.81
N GLN A 127 2.27 -4.19 17.33
CA GLN A 127 3.14 -4.95 18.22
C GLN A 127 4.46 -5.33 17.54
N TYR A 128 4.41 -5.67 16.25
CA TYR A 128 5.62 -5.95 15.47
C TYR A 128 6.39 -4.67 15.13
N ASP A 129 5.75 -3.72 14.45
CA ASP A 129 6.39 -2.47 14.04
C ASP A 129 5.37 -1.36 13.80
N ARG A 130 5.41 -0.35 14.68
CA ARG A 130 4.58 0.86 14.58
C ARG A 130 4.68 1.55 13.21
N THR A 131 5.82 1.45 12.51
CA THR A 131 6.03 2.10 11.21
C THR A 131 5.23 1.47 10.06
N LEU A 132 4.66 0.28 10.26
CA LEU A 132 3.71 -0.35 9.32
C LEU A 132 2.43 0.46 9.16
N LEU A 133 2.01 1.16 10.22
CA LEU A 133 0.81 2.00 10.19
C LEU A 133 1.15 3.48 10.29
N VAL A 134 2.11 3.87 11.11
CA VAL A 134 2.46 5.28 11.33
C VAL A 134 3.67 5.68 10.48
N ALA A 135 3.60 6.81 9.78
CA ALA A 135 4.69 7.25 8.91
C ALA A 135 5.85 7.83 9.74
N ASP A 136 7.09 7.58 9.31
CA ASP A 136 8.28 8.18 9.92
C ASP A 136 8.35 9.68 9.53
N PRO A 137 8.26 10.61 10.50
CA PRO A 137 8.23 12.04 10.23
C PRO A 137 9.59 12.60 9.80
N ARG A 138 10.70 11.89 10.02
CA ARG A 138 12.05 12.40 9.78
C ARG A 138 12.30 12.78 8.32
N ARG A 139 12.95 13.92 8.12
CA ARG A 139 13.35 14.49 6.82
C ARG A 139 14.75 15.07 6.91
N CYS A 140 15.40 15.25 5.75
CA CYS A 140 16.74 15.84 5.71
C CYS A 140 16.68 17.31 6.12
N GLU A 141 17.56 17.70 7.02
CA GLU A 141 17.77 19.11 7.36
C GLU A 141 18.45 19.85 6.19
N PRO A 142 18.14 21.13 5.97
CA PRO A 142 18.80 21.93 4.93
C PRO A 142 20.28 22.15 5.26
N LYS A 143 21.10 22.33 4.22
CA LYS A 143 22.50 22.74 4.36
C LYS A 143 22.57 24.15 4.96
N LYS A 144 23.51 24.36 5.89
CA LYS A 144 23.84 25.68 6.43
C LYS A 144 25.15 26.18 5.81
N PHE A 145 25.33 27.50 5.70
CA PHE A 145 26.60 28.08 5.25
C PHE A 145 27.76 27.75 6.20
N GLY A 146 29.00 27.87 5.72
CA GLY A 146 30.21 27.61 6.51
C GLY A 146 30.58 26.13 6.67
N GLY A 147 30.01 25.25 5.86
CA GLY A 147 30.39 23.84 5.84
C GLY A 147 29.73 23.04 4.73
N PRO A 148 30.09 21.76 4.58
CA PRO A 148 29.56 20.91 3.53
C PRO A 148 28.13 20.43 3.81
N GLY A 149 27.64 20.44 5.06
CA GLY A 149 26.37 19.81 5.44
C GLY A 149 25.47 20.65 6.35
N ALA A 150 24.38 20.03 6.82
CA ALA A 150 23.43 20.66 7.74
C ALA A 150 24.09 21.08 9.07
N ARG A 151 24.99 20.24 9.60
CA ARG A 151 25.68 20.44 10.88
C ARG A 151 27.20 20.55 10.75
N ALA A 152 27.81 19.78 9.85
CA ALA A 152 29.25 19.82 9.62
C ALA A 152 29.72 21.22 9.22
N ARG A 153 30.89 21.61 9.72
CA ARG A 153 31.58 22.88 9.41
C ARG A 153 32.95 22.58 8.80
N TYR A 154 33.47 23.51 8.01
CA TYR A 154 34.84 23.38 7.52
C TYR A 154 35.82 23.39 8.71
N GLN A 155 36.94 22.69 8.55
CA GLN A 155 37.96 22.61 9.57
C GLN A 155 38.50 24.01 9.88
N LYS A 156 38.55 24.36 11.16
CA LYS A 156 39.15 25.60 11.66
C LYS A 156 40.64 25.39 11.93
N SER A 157 41.48 26.30 11.48
CA SER A 157 42.91 26.36 11.80
C SER A 157 43.17 27.47 12.83
N TYR A 158 43.96 27.18 13.84
CA TYR A 158 44.42 28.15 14.85
C TYR A 158 45.91 28.42 14.68
N ARG A 159 46.33 29.63 15.01
CA ARG A 159 47.73 30.08 15.04
C ARG A 159 48.08 30.47 16.46
#